data_AF-A0A9W9JD42-F1
#
_entry.id   AF-A0A9W9JD42-F1
#
_cell.length_a   1.000
_cell.length_b   1.000
_cell.length_c   1.000
_cell.angle_alpha   90.00
_cell.angle_beta   90.00
_cell.angle_gamma   90.00
#
_symmetry.space_group_name_H-M   'P 1'
#
loop_
_entity.id
_entity.type
_entity.pdbx_description
1 polymer ?
#
loop_
_entity_poly.entity_id
_entity_poly.type
_entity_poly.pdbx_seq_one_letter_code
_entity_poly.pdbx_strand_id
1 'polypeptide(L)'
;MARADGRICNWATGYHPQKIPCQLVDGFLNGSYNLGQKLAFEDGTIWFLRLPRVSSISPEYADEKVAMEVGALHLVLERTSIPVPEVYAWGLARENQLGLGPFILMQFIDGVCLNHAFGGKDSRLLKEETSDADVEYVYKKNGAVHAAAIQDRFRTDWQLANSKDKIYRA
;
A
#
# COMPACT_ATOMS: atom_id res chain seq x y z
N MET A 1 -12.63 3.49 17.22
CA MET A 1 -13.35 4.19 16.14
C MET A 1 -12.52 5.41 15.76
N ALA A 2 -12.01 5.47 14.53
CA ALA A 2 -11.32 6.66 14.03
C ALA A 2 -12.36 7.80 13.90
N ARG A 3 -12.05 8.97 14.45
CA ARG A 3 -12.92 10.16 14.38
C ARG A 3 -12.30 11.13 13.40
N ALA A 4 -13.12 11.87 12.65
CA ALA A 4 -12.68 13.01 11.84
C ALA A 4 -12.36 14.22 12.73
N ASP A 5 -11.66 14.01 13.86
CA ASP A 5 -11.28 15.04 14.83
C ASP A 5 -9.88 15.60 14.55
N GLY A 6 -9.37 15.40 13.33
CA GLY A 6 -8.06 15.86 12.89
C GLY A 6 -6.87 15.06 13.42
N ARG A 7 -7.06 14.11 14.36
CA ARG A 7 -5.94 13.35 14.95
C ARG A 7 -5.09 12.60 13.95
N ILE A 8 -5.72 11.94 12.97
CA ILE A 8 -5.01 11.22 11.91
C ILE A 8 -4.14 12.19 11.10
N CYS A 9 -4.69 13.35 10.74
CA CYS A 9 -3.93 14.31 9.95
C CYS A 9 -2.81 14.98 10.75
N ASN A 10 -3.06 15.39 11.99
CA ASN A 10 -2.00 15.91 12.87
C ASN A 10 -0.85 14.91 13.03
N TRP A 11 -1.17 13.62 13.18
CA TRP A 11 -0.19 12.55 13.25
C TRP A 11 0.56 12.36 11.93
N ALA A 12 -0.14 12.32 10.79
CA ALA A 12 0.47 12.15 9.47
C ALA A 12 1.35 13.35 9.06
N THR A 13 0.93 14.58 9.40
CA THR A 13 1.73 15.81 9.28
C THR A 13 3.06 15.69 10.02
N GLY A 14 3.10 14.92 11.12
CA GLY A 14 4.35 14.58 11.81
C GLY A 14 5.36 13.83 10.94
N TYR A 15 4.94 13.10 9.91
CA TYR A 15 5.83 12.41 8.98
C TYR A 15 6.12 13.23 7.72
N HIS A 16 5.33 14.28 7.44
CA HIS A 16 5.58 15.14 6.29
C HIS A 16 6.87 15.95 6.49
N PRO A 17 7.83 15.96 5.53
CA PRO A 17 9.10 16.65 5.69
C PRO A 17 8.96 18.14 6.04
N GLN A 18 7.94 18.78 5.45
CA GLN A 18 7.63 20.20 5.64
C GLN A 18 6.54 20.46 6.68
N LYS A 19 6.06 19.41 7.38
CA LYS A 19 4.96 19.49 8.37
C LYS A 19 3.70 20.18 7.83
N ILE A 20 3.34 19.89 6.58
CA ILE A 20 2.16 20.45 5.94
C ILE A 20 0.90 19.79 6.53
N PRO A 21 -0.16 20.57 6.84
CA PRO A 21 -1.45 20.01 7.24
C PRO A 21 -2.07 19.14 6.15
N CYS A 22 -2.86 18.16 6.55
CA CYS A 22 -3.68 17.39 5.61
C CYS A 22 -5.15 17.38 5.98
N GLN A 23 -5.97 16.89 5.04
CA GLN A 23 -7.35 16.53 5.25
C GLN A 23 -7.59 15.09 4.82
N LEU A 24 -8.55 14.43 5.48
CA LEU A 24 -9.04 13.13 5.04
C LEU A 24 -9.93 13.34 3.82
N VAL A 25 -9.62 12.67 2.72
CA VAL A 25 -10.40 12.76 1.48
C VAL A 25 -11.07 11.42 1.20
N ASP A 26 -12.29 11.49 0.68
CA ASP A 26 -13.16 10.34 0.42
C ASP A 26 -13.46 9.48 1.66
N GLY A 27 -14.23 8.42 1.46
CA GLY A 27 -14.42 7.38 2.48
C GLY A 27 -13.24 6.42 2.55
N PHE A 28 -13.28 5.53 3.56
CA PHE A 28 -12.30 4.45 3.66
C PHE A 28 -12.34 3.52 2.45
N LEU A 29 -11.16 3.20 1.91
CA LEU A 29 -10.98 2.16 0.90
C LEU A 29 -10.80 0.82 1.60
N ASN A 30 -11.81 -0.05 1.49
CA ASN A 30 -11.81 -1.34 2.17
C ASN A 30 -11.34 -2.44 1.20
N GLY A 31 -10.20 -3.06 1.53
CA GLY A 31 -9.78 -4.32 0.92
C GLY A 31 -10.09 -5.52 1.80
N SER A 32 -9.80 -6.72 1.29
CA SER A 32 -9.98 -7.97 2.04
C SER A 32 -9.15 -8.03 3.33
N TYR A 33 -7.93 -7.45 3.30
CA TYR A 33 -6.97 -7.53 4.41
C TYR A 33 -6.51 -6.17 4.92
N ASN A 34 -6.85 -5.07 4.25
CA ASN A 34 -6.37 -3.74 4.62
C ASN A 34 -7.49 -2.72 4.56
N LEU A 35 -7.43 -1.76 5.48
CA LEU A 35 -8.18 -0.52 5.47
C LEU A 35 -7.27 0.59 4.91
N GLY A 36 -7.82 1.39 4.00
CA GLY A 36 -7.14 2.49 3.36
C GLY A 36 -7.80 3.83 3.65
N GLN A 37 -7.01 4.88 3.87
CA GLN A 37 -7.48 6.26 3.99
C GLN A 37 -6.59 7.19 3.17
N LYS A 38 -7.19 8.01 2.31
CA LYS A 38 -6.46 9.06 1.59
C LYS A 38 -6.26 10.28 2.48
N LEU A 39 -5.08 10.86 2.42
CA LEU A 39 -4.67 12.07 3.10
C LEU A 39 -4.21 13.08 2.04
N ALA A 40 -4.99 14.14 1.81
CA ALA A 40 -4.58 15.20 0.89
C ALA A 40 -3.91 16.33 1.67
N PHE A 41 -2.67 16.63 1.34
CA PHE A 41 -1.91 17.74 1.91
C PHE A 41 -2.20 19.04 1.14
N GLU A 42 -1.98 20.18 1.81
CA GLU A 42 -2.24 21.51 1.22
C GLU A 42 -1.34 21.81 0.00
N ASP A 43 -0.22 21.11 -0.16
CA ASP A 43 0.65 21.21 -1.35
C ASP A 43 0.12 20.40 -2.56
N GLY A 44 -1.03 19.75 -2.42
CA GLY A 44 -1.67 18.94 -3.44
C GLY A 44 -1.18 17.49 -3.49
N THR A 45 -0.20 17.10 -2.67
CA THR A 45 0.22 15.70 -2.58
C THR A 45 -0.83 14.86 -1.87
N ILE A 46 -1.01 13.61 -2.34
CA ILE A 46 -1.93 12.66 -1.72
C ILE A 46 -1.13 11.47 -1.21
N TRP A 47 -1.23 11.24 0.09
CA TRP A 47 -0.70 10.05 0.73
C TRP A 47 -1.83 9.07 0.99
N PHE A 48 -1.44 7.80 1.11
CA PHE A 48 -2.33 6.71 1.44
C PHE A 48 -1.89 6.04 2.73
N LEU A 49 -2.76 6.12 3.74
CA LEU A 49 -2.62 5.39 4.99
C LEU A 49 -3.21 3.99 4.81
N ARG A 50 -2.39 2.96 4.98
CA ARG A 50 -2.77 1.56 4.93
C ARG A 50 -2.60 0.91 6.29
N LEU A 51 -3.67 0.29 6.78
CA LEU A 51 -3.76 -0.37 8.07
C LEU A 51 -4.20 -1.83 7.86
N PRO A 52 -3.55 -2.83 8.48
CA PRO A 52 -4.06 -4.18 8.55
C PRO A 52 -5.48 -4.22 9.14
N ARG A 53 -6.37 -4.95 8.49
CA ARG A 53 -7.76 -5.05 8.91
C ARG A 53 -7.88 -6.09 10.04
N VAL A 54 -8.20 -5.61 11.24
CA VAL A 54 -8.27 -6.39 12.49
C VAL A 54 -9.18 -7.63 12.38
N SER A 55 -10.25 -7.59 11.58
CA SER A 55 -11.17 -8.72 11.40
C SER A 55 -10.62 -9.86 10.54
N SER A 56 -9.52 -9.62 9.81
CA SER A 56 -9.09 -10.48 8.71
C SER A 56 -7.64 -10.97 8.88
N ILE A 57 -6.95 -10.49 9.91
CA ILE A 57 -5.55 -10.81 10.22
C ILE A 57 -5.47 -11.03 11.72
N SER A 58 -4.80 -12.10 12.15
CA SER A 58 -4.53 -12.31 13.57
C SER A 58 -3.69 -11.16 14.11
N PRO A 59 -4.06 -10.52 15.23
CA PRO A 59 -3.30 -9.42 15.82
C PRO A 59 -1.82 -9.75 16.06
N GLU A 60 -1.50 -11.02 16.32
CA GLU A 60 -0.13 -11.50 16.55
C GLU A 60 0.77 -11.39 15.30
N TYR A 61 0.20 -11.44 14.10
CA TYR A 61 0.93 -11.37 12.83
C TYR A 61 0.78 -10.01 12.12
N ALA A 62 0.06 -9.05 12.69
CA ALA A 62 -0.18 -7.77 12.05
C ALA A 62 1.13 -6.99 11.81
N ASP A 63 2.02 -6.99 12.80
CA ASP A 63 3.34 -6.35 12.74
C ASP A 63 4.24 -7.01 11.69
N GLU A 64 4.31 -8.34 11.71
CA GLU A 64 5.08 -9.12 10.74
C GLU A 64 4.57 -8.89 9.31
N LYS A 65 3.25 -8.90 9.12
CA LYS A 65 2.64 -8.63 7.81
C LYS A 65 3.04 -7.26 7.26
N VAL A 66 3.02 -6.19 8.08
CA VAL A 66 3.41 -4.85 7.62
C VAL A 66 4.89 -4.81 7.26
N ALA A 67 5.76 -5.37 8.11
CA ALA A 67 7.19 -5.48 7.80
C ALA A 67 7.44 -6.25 6.49
N MET A 68 6.69 -7.33 6.26
CA MET A 68 6.75 -8.12 5.03
C MET A 68 6.28 -7.34 3.80
N GLU A 69 5.18 -6.57 3.89
CA GLU A 69 4.71 -5.75 2.78
C GLU A 69 5.74 -4.67 2.40
N VAL A 70 6.31 -3.98 3.39
CA VAL A 70 7.33 -2.94 3.14
C VAL A 70 8.60 -3.55 2.57
N GLY A 71 9.07 -4.67 3.15
CA GLY A 71 10.25 -5.38 2.64
C GLY A 71 10.07 -5.86 1.19
N ALA A 72 8.88 -6.39 0.86
CA ALA A 72 8.57 -6.79 -0.51
C ALA A 72 8.57 -5.60 -1.48
N LEU A 73 7.97 -4.47 -1.12
CA LEU A 73 7.98 -3.25 -1.94
C LEU A 73 9.41 -2.76 -2.19
N HIS A 74 10.25 -2.76 -1.15
CA HIS A 74 11.65 -2.37 -1.27
C HIS A 74 12.43 -3.27 -2.24
N LEU A 75 12.27 -4.59 -2.11
CA LEU A 75 12.93 -5.56 -2.99
C LEU A 75 12.47 -5.41 -4.45
N VAL A 76 11.17 -5.20 -4.69
CA VAL A 76 10.65 -4.98 -6.04
C VAL A 76 11.23 -3.69 -6.65
N LEU A 77 11.31 -2.61 -5.88
CA LEU A 77 11.90 -1.34 -6.32
C LEU A 77 13.39 -1.47 -6.65
N GLU A 78 14.14 -2.19 -5.82
CA GLU A 78 15.59 -2.37 -5.98
C GLU A 78 15.94 -3.24 -7.18
N ARG A 79 15.15 -4.30 -7.43
CA ARG A 79 15.53 -5.38 -8.34
C ARG A 79 14.79 -5.38 -9.67
N THR A 80 13.76 -4.56 -9.80
CA THR A 80 12.93 -4.51 -11.01
C THR A 80 12.66 -3.08 -11.43
N SER A 81 12.27 -2.90 -12.69
CA SER A 81 11.75 -1.62 -13.17
C SER A 81 10.24 -1.47 -12.94
N ILE A 82 9.62 -2.35 -12.13
CA ILE A 82 8.19 -2.29 -11.85
C ILE A 82 7.96 -1.09 -10.93
N PRO A 83 7.09 -0.14 -11.31
CA PRO A 83 6.74 0.95 -10.42
C PRO A 83 5.97 0.41 -9.21
N VAL A 84 6.43 0.77 -8.03
CA VAL A 84 5.75 0.50 -6.76
C VAL A 84 5.52 1.82 -6.01
N PRO A 85 4.50 1.91 -5.15
CA PRO A 85 4.29 3.10 -4.33
C PRO A 85 5.52 3.39 -3.46
N GLU A 86 5.94 4.65 -3.42
CA GLU A 86 6.95 5.11 -2.47
C GLU A 86 6.41 5.02 -1.03
N VAL A 87 7.20 4.43 -0.13
CA VAL A 87 6.86 4.35 1.30
C VAL A 87 7.48 5.54 2.03
N TYR A 88 6.65 6.48 2.49
CA TYR A 88 7.11 7.66 3.24
C TYR A 88 7.40 7.33 4.70
N ALA A 89 6.56 6.49 5.31
CA ALA A 89 6.77 6.01 6.67
C ALA A 89 6.01 4.69 6.89
N TRP A 90 6.46 3.90 7.85
CA TRP A 90 5.73 2.73 8.33
C TRP A 90 6.12 2.47 9.77
N GLY A 91 5.34 1.66 10.48
CA GLY A 91 5.65 1.34 11.86
C GLY A 91 4.82 0.19 12.40
N LEU A 92 5.32 -0.39 13.47
CA LEU A 92 4.70 -1.46 14.24
C LEU A 92 3.57 -0.92 15.13
N ALA A 93 2.74 -1.81 15.68
CA ALA A 93 1.61 -1.43 16.52
C ALA A 93 2.01 -0.51 17.68
N ARG A 94 3.15 -0.82 18.34
CA ARG A 94 3.67 -0.04 19.47
C ARG A 94 4.17 1.36 19.10
N GLU A 95 4.47 1.59 17.83
CA GLU A 95 4.99 2.86 17.30
C GLU A 95 3.86 3.78 16.82
N ASN A 96 2.67 3.22 16.60
CA ASN A 96 1.50 3.98 16.20
C ASN A 96 0.80 4.62 17.41
N GLN A 97 1.12 5.89 17.66
CA GLN A 97 0.53 6.70 18.75
C GLN A 97 -1.00 6.84 18.67
N LEU A 98 -1.61 6.56 17.51
CA LEU A 98 -3.07 6.56 17.37
C LEU A 98 -3.73 5.27 17.90
N GLY A 99 -2.94 4.25 18.23
CA GLY A 99 -3.44 2.95 18.69
C GLY A 99 -4.20 2.17 17.60
N LEU A 100 -3.92 2.45 16.32
CA LEU A 100 -4.61 1.81 15.18
C LEU A 100 -3.92 0.53 14.70
N GLY A 101 -2.91 0.04 15.43
CA GLY A 101 -2.05 -1.06 15.01
C GLY A 101 -0.92 -0.60 14.09
N PRO A 102 -0.21 -1.54 13.44
CA PRO A 102 0.87 -1.20 12.53
C PRO A 102 0.33 -0.52 11.27
N PHE A 103 1.17 0.24 10.58
CA PHE A 103 0.73 1.10 9.49
C PHE A 103 1.79 1.25 8.39
N ILE A 104 1.33 1.65 7.21
CA ILE A 104 2.16 2.15 6.12
C ILE A 104 1.55 3.48 5.63
N LEU A 105 2.36 4.53 5.58
CA LEU A 105 2.10 5.79 4.88
C LEU A 105 2.90 5.76 3.58
N MET A 106 2.20 5.78 2.45
CA MET A 106 2.83 5.65 1.13
C MET A 106 2.18 6.54 0.09
N GLN A 107 2.81 6.65 -1.08
CA GLN A 107 2.27 7.34 -2.24
C GLN A 107 0.88 6.79 -2.59
N PHE A 108 -0.08 7.68 -2.82
CA PHE A 108 -1.33 7.30 -3.45
C PHE A 108 -1.12 7.19 -4.96
N ILE A 109 -1.40 6.02 -5.54
CA ILE A 109 -1.40 5.83 -6.99
C ILE A 109 -2.81 6.07 -7.49
N ASP A 110 -2.97 7.14 -8.28
CA ASP A 110 -4.22 7.39 -8.99
C ASP A 110 -4.34 6.44 -10.18
N GLY A 111 -5.48 5.77 -10.30
CA GLY A 111 -5.66 4.71 -11.27
C GLY A 111 -7.09 4.22 -11.36
N VAL A 112 -7.36 3.51 -12.46
CA VAL A 112 -8.68 2.95 -12.76
C VAL A 112 -8.66 1.46 -12.47
N CYS A 113 -9.61 1.00 -11.66
CA CYS A 113 -9.80 -0.43 -11.44
C CYS A 113 -10.15 -1.13 -12.76
N LEU A 114 -9.37 -2.15 -13.15
CA LEU A 114 -9.61 -2.90 -14.40
C LEU A 114 -11.01 -3.51 -14.46
N ASN A 115 -11.57 -3.94 -13.32
CA ASN A 115 -12.96 -4.43 -13.29
C ASN A 115 -13.99 -3.33 -13.58
N HIS A 116 -13.69 -2.06 -13.28
CA HIS A 116 -14.54 -0.94 -13.68
C HIS A 116 -14.36 -0.61 -15.17
N ALA A 117 -13.12 -0.62 -15.65
CA ALA A 117 -12.81 -0.37 -17.07
C ALA A 117 -13.44 -1.43 -17.98
N PHE A 118 -13.23 -2.71 -17.66
CA PHE A 118 -13.56 -3.84 -18.54
C PHE A 118 -14.67 -4.75 -18.03
N GLY A 119 -15.05 -4.71 -16.75
CA GLY A 119 -16.06 -5.63 -16.21
C GLY A 119 -17.47 -5.27 -16.66
N GLY A 120 -18.20 -6.26 -17.20
CA GLY A 120 -19.62 -6.15 -17.48
C GLY A 120 -20.42 -6.03 -16.18
N LYS A 121 -21.54 -5.28 -16.21
CA LYS A 121 -22.39 -5.02 -15.02
C LYS A 121 -22.61 -6.30 -14.19
N ASP A 122 -22.07 -6.28 -12.97
CA ASP A 122 -22.20 -7.31 -11.93
C ASP A 122 -21.68 -8.72 -12.25
N SER A 123 -20.90 -8.88 -13.31
CA SER A 123 -20.24 -10.14 -13.65
C SER A 123 -18.71 -10.01 -13.58
N ARG A 124 -18.01 -11.13 -13.37
CA ARG A 124 -16.53 -11.18 -13.56
C ARG A 124 -16.15 -11.33 -15.05
N LEU A 125 -17.10 -11.10 -15.95
CA LEU A 125 -16.91 -11.20 -17.40
C LEU A 125 -16.56 -9.83 -17.98
N LEU A 126 -15.83 -9.84 -19.09
CA LEU A 126 -15.51 -8.63 -19.82
C LEU A 126 -16.77 -8.06 -20.50
N LYS A 127 -16.85 -6.74 -20.64
CA LYS A 127 -17.88 -6.08 -21.45
C LYS A 127 -17.72 -6.49 -22.91
N GLU A 128 -18.83 -6.69 -23.63
CA GLU A 128 -18.82 -7.10 -25.04
C GLU A 128 -18.05 -6.10 -25.92
N GLU A 129 -18.09 -4.81 -25.55
CA GLU A 129 -17.37 -3.73 -26.23
C GLU A 129 -15.86 -3.66 -25.92
N THR A 130 -15.34 -4.49 -25.02
CA THR A 130 -13.90 -4.50 -24.72
C THR A 130 -13.15 -5.09 -25.90
N SER A 131 -12.21 -4.35 -26.48
CA SER A 131 -11.45 -4.84 -27.63
C SER A 131 -10.42 -5.90 -27.22
N ASP A 132 -10.21 -6.90 -28.09
CA ASP A 132 -9.15 -7.91 -27.87
C ASP A 132 -7.76 -7.28 -27.74
N ALA A 133 -7.53 -6.15 -28.42
CA ALA A 133 -6.26 -5.42 -28.34
C ALA A 133 -6.02 -4.83 -26.94
N ASP A 134 -7.05 -4.28 -26.29
CA ASP A 134 -6.94 -3.75 -24.92
C ASP A 134 -6.72 -4.88 -23.91
N VAL A 135 -7.40 -6.01 -24.10
CA VAL A 135 -7.21 -7.22 -23.31
C VAL A 135 -5.76 -7.70 -23.45
N GLU A 136 -5.28 -7.90 -24.68
CA GLU A 136 -3.92 -8.35 -24.94
C GLU A 136 -2.88 -7.40 -24.32
N TYR A 137 -3.08 -6.09 -24.45
CA TYR A 137 -2.21 -5.08 -23.86
C TYR A 137 -2.10 -5.25 -22.33
N VAL A 138 -3.23 -5.35 -21.63
CA VAL A 138 -3.24 -5.50 -20.17
C VAL A 138 -2.64 -6.83 -19.74
N TYR A 139 -2.95 -7.93 -20.43
CA TYR A 139 -2.36 -9.24 -20.11
C TYR A 139 -0.85 -9.27 -20.35
N LYS A 140 -0.34 -8.63 -21.41
CA LYS A 140 1.12 -8.48 -21.63
C LYS A 140 1.79 -7.72 -20.48
N LYS A 141 1.19 -6.61 -20.03
CA LYS A 141 1.74 -5.81 -18.93
C LYS A 141 1.72 -6.58 -17.61
N ASN A 142 0.62 -7.25 -17.27
CA ASN A 142 0.53 -8.09 -16.08
C ASN A 142 1.49 -9.29 -16.13
N GLY A 143 1.63 -9.92 -17.30
CA GLY A 143 2.58 -11.02 -17.50
C GLY A 143 4.03 -10.60 -17.23
N ALA A 144 4.43 -9.39 -17.68
CA ALA A 144 5.75 -8.84 -17.39
C ALA A 144 5.97 -8.61 -15.87
N VAL A 145 4.95 -8.12 -15.16
CA VAL A 145 5.02 -7.93 -13.70
C VAL A 145 5.22 -9.27 -12.98
N HIS A 146 4.43 -10.29 -13.35
CA HIS A 146 4.56 -11.63 -12.77
C HIS A 146 5.91 -12.27 -13.09
N ALA A 147 6.40 -12.13 -14.33
CA ALA A 147 7.68 -12.71 -14.74
C ALA A 147 8.85 -12.12 -13.94
N ALA A 148 8.89 -10.79 -13.79
CA ALA A 148 9.94 -10.14 -13.00
C ALA A 148 9.89 -10.54 -11.52
N ALA A 149 8.69 -10.71 -10.95
CA ALA A 149 8.54 -11.18 -9.58
C ALA A 149 8.95 -12.66 -9.38
N ILE A 150 8.87 -13.51 -10.41
CA ILE A 150 9.23 -14.94 -10.30
C ILE A 150 10.73 -15.16 -10.55
N GLN A 151 11.33 -14.39 -11.46
CA GLN A 151 12.75 -14.52 -11.80
C GLN A 151 13.68 -14.13 -10.64
N ASP A 152 13.18 -13.29 -9.74
CA ASP A 152 13.88 -12.84 -8.56
C ASP A 152 13.69 -13.82 -7.39
N ARG A 153 14.77 -14.49 -6.96
CA ARG A 153 14.71 -15.42 -5.82
C ARG A 153 14.72 -14.65 -4.51
N PHE A 154 13.55 -14.20 -4.06
CA PHE A 154 13.35 -13.50 -2.78
C PHE A 154 13.68 -14.32 -1.51
N ARG A 155 14.11 -15.58 -1.62
CA ARG A 155 14.19 -16.54 -0.51
C ARG A 155 15.52 -16.55 0.25
N THR A 156 16.64 -16.17 -0.35
CA THR A 156 17.98 -16.39 0.22
C THR A 156 18.54 -15.22 1.04
N ASP A 157 18.07 -13.99 0.81
CA ASP A 157 18.65 -12.79 1.45
C ASP A 157 17.85 -12.31 2.68
N TRP A 158 16.71 -12.94 2.95
CA TRP A 158 15.81 -12.54 4.03
C TRP A 158 16.43 -12.71 5.42
N GLN A 159 17.27 -13.74 5.63
CA GLN A 159 18.02 -13.91 6.88
C GLN A 159 19.14 -12.88 7.07
N LEU A 160 19.68 -12.31 5.98
CA LEU A 160 20.65 -11.22 6.03
C LEU A 160 19.99 -9.85 6.25
N ALA A 161 18.77 -9.66 5.73
CA ALA A 161 18.02 -8.41 5.87
C ALA A 161 17.30 -8.28 7.23
N ASN A 162 17.08 -9.38 7.97
CA ASN A 162 16.28 -9.40 9.20
C ASN A 162 17.04 -9.56 10.52
N SER A 163 18.33 -9.22 10.57
CA SER A 163 18.88 -8.79 11.86
C SER A 163 18.33 -7.38 12.16
N LYS A 164 17.31 -7.33 13.01
CA LYS A 164 16.73 -6.11 13.59
C LYS A 164 17.77 -5.16 14.23
N ASP A 165 19.00 -5.60 14.44
CA ASP A 165 20.12 -4.77 14.91
C ASP A 165 20.57 -3.64 13.96
N LYS A 166 20.25 -3.70 12.66
CA LYS A 166 20.48 -2.58 11.72
C LYS A 166 19.26 -1.69 11.46
N ILE A 167 18.08 -2.11 11.92
CA ILE A 167 16.81 -1.38 11.74
C ILE A 167 16.40 -0.64 13.04
N TYR A 168 17.05 -0.92 14.18
CA TYR A 168 16.72 -0.32 15.49
C TYR A 168 17.73 0.68 16.08
N ARG A 169 18.60 1.31 15.27
CA ARG A 169 19.34 2.51 15.70
C ARG A 169 19.43 3.56 14.59
N ALA A 170 18.55 4.55 14.69
CA ALA A 170 18.85 5.98 14.54
C ALA A 170 17.72 6.77 15.23
#